data_AF-G5DZE1-F1
#
_entry.id   AF-G5DZE1-F1
#
_cell.length_a   1.000
_cell.length_b   1.000
_cell.length_c   1.000
_cell.angle_alpha   90.00
_cell.angle_beta   90.00
_cell.angle_gamma   90.00
#
_symmetry.space_group_name_H-M   'P 1'
#
loop_
_entity.id
_entity.type
_entity.pdbx_description
1 polymer ?
#
loop_
_entity_poly.entity_id
_entity_poly.type
_entity_poly.pdbx_seq_one_letter_code
_entity_poly.pdbx_strand_id
1 'polypeptide(L)'
;PRDVIDNYIYEHNLTGKNAFFVADLGKIFKKHLAWQNIMGRIKPFYTVKCNSSPAVLEILAAFGTGFACASKNELSTVYDLTRIIAEPGSFYVSSAFTLAVNIIKKTVENDQPLPSGGNPFVYYMNEGVYGSFGSTLFEKNTAPKVHKRYEYEPLFASSLLGPSCDELDVIVDHCLLPEMEVGDWIVFENMGSANLNEQSAFAISEKPSLYNFMS
;
A
#
# COMPACT_ATOMS: atom_id res chain seq x y z
N PRO A 1 1.30 -49.29 0.08
CA PRO A 1 2.13 -48.84 1.24
C PRO A 1 2.91 -49.97 1.92
N ARG A 2 2.33 -51.17 2.09
CA ARG A 2 3.02 -52.31 2.73
C ARG A 2 4.32 -52.66 1.99
N ASP A 3 4.25 -52.82 0.68
CA ASP A 3 5.41 -53.18 -0.16
C ASP A 3 6.57 -52.17 -0.08
N VAL A 4 6.27 -50.87 0.08
CA VAL A 4 7.30 -49.82 0.24
C VAL A 4 7.99 -49.94 1.59
N ILE A 5 7.22 -50.15 2.66
CA ILE A 5 7.76 -50.29 4.01
C ILE A 5 8.61 -51.55 4.11
N ASP A 6 8.14 -52.67 3.54
CA ASP A 6 8.84 -53.95 3.58
C ASP A 6 10.21 -53.87 2.88
N ASN A 7 10.32 -53.14 1.77
CA ASN A 7 11.59 -52.87 1.10
C ASN A 7 12.57 -52.08 2.00
N TYR A 8 12.11 -51.01 2.64
CA TYR A 8 12.97 -50.24 3.54
C TYR A 8 13.33 -51.01 4.82
N ILE A 9 12.44 -51.88 5.32
CA ILE A 9 12.79 -52.81 6.43
C ILE A 9 13.93 -53.74 6.00
N TYR A 10 13.87 -54.27 4.79
CA TYR A 10 14.94 -55.12 4.26
C TYR A 10 16.28 -54.38 4.18
N GLU A 11 16.30 -53.15 3.64
CA GLU A 11 17.52 -52.33 3.56
C GLU A 11 18.07 -51.96 4.95
N HIS A 12 17.20 -51.59 5.89
CA HIS A 12 17.60 -51.24 7.25
C HIS A 12 18.12 -52.44 8.04
N ASN A 13 17.68 -53.67 7.73
CA ASN A 13 18.26 -54.88 8.31
C ASN A 13 19.75 -55.07 7.95
N LEU A 14 20.18 -54.53 6.80
CA LEU A 14 21.57 -54.58 6.34
C LEU A 14 22.41 -53.41 6.88
N THR A 15 21.78 -52.33 7.36
CA THR A 15 22.43 -51.04 7.70
C THR A 15 22.20 -50.61 9.16
N GLY A 16 22.18 -51.57 10.09
CA GLY A 16 22.19 -51.30 11.53
C GLY A 16 20.81 -51.08 12.18
N LYS A 17 19.71 -51.31 11.45
CA LYS A 17 18.33 -51.39 11.98
C LYS A 17 17.81 -50.11 12.65
N ASN A 18 18.26 -48.95 12.19
CA ASN A 18 17.73 -47.67 12.66
C ASN A 18 16.24 -47.50 12.30
N ALA A 19 15.47 -46.83 13.15
CA ALA A 19 14.08 -46.49 12.87
C ALA A 19 13.97 -45.47 11.72
N PHE A 20 12.87 -45.53 10.97
CA PHE A 20 12.60 -44.63 9.85
C PHE A 20 11.11 -44.30 9.71
N PHE A 21 10.80 -43.22 9.00
CA PHE A 21 9.43 -42.83 8.64
C PHE A 21 9.16 -43.04 7.15
N VAL A 22 7.93 -43.37 6.80
CA VAL A 22 7.44 -43.38 5.41
C VAL A 22 6.26 -42.42 5.31
N ALA A 23 6.40 -41.37 4.51
CA ALA A 23 5.36 -40.38 4.30
C ALA A 23 4.62 -40.64 2.98
N ASP A 24 3.31 -40.88 3.05
CA ASP A 24 2.44 -40.96 1.89
C ASP A 24 1.85 -39.57 1.59
N LEU A 25 2.55 -38.79 0.77
CA LEU A 25 2.13 -37.44 0.39
C LEU A 25 0.80 -37.44 -0.40
N GLY A 26 0.44 -38.56 -1.03
CA GLY A 26 -0.86 -38.73 -1.69
C GLY A 26 -2.05 -38.62 -0.74
N LYS A 27 -1.85 -38.94 0.55
CA LYS A 27 -2.88 -38.71 1.59
C LYS A 27 -3.08 -37.23 1.89
N ILE A 28 -2.03 -36.41 1.81
CA ILE A 28 -2.13 -34.95 2.02
C ILE A 28 -2.97 -34.35 0.89
N PHE A 29 -2.71 -34.73 -0.36
CA PHE A 29 -3.52 -34.31 -1.51
C PHE A 29 -5.01 -34.68 -1.35
N LYS A 30 -5.30 -35.93 -0.99
CA LYS A 30 -6.69 -36.37 -0.75
C LYS A 30 -7.39 -35.56 0.36
N LYS A 31 -6.65 -35.16 1.40
CA LYS A 31 -7.18 -34.30 2.47
C LYS A 31 -7.44 -32.87 1.99
N HIS A 32 -6.54 -32.32 1.18
CA HIS A 32 -6.73 -30.99 0.59
C HIS A 32 -7.97 -30.97 -0.33
N LEU A 33 -8.13 -31.96 -1.20
CA LEU A 33 -9.31 -32.06 -2.07
C LEU A 33 -10.61 -32.22 -1.26
N ALA A 34 -10.59 -33.04 -0.21
CA ALA A 34 -11.74 -33.17 0.69
C ALA A 34 -12.09 -31.84 1.38
N TRP A 35 -11.09 -31.07 1.81
CA TRP A 35 -11.31 -29.73 2.37
C TRP A 35 -11.95 -28.79 1.36
N GLN A 36 -11.45 -28.73 0.13
CA GLN A 36 -12.03 -27.88 -0.91
C GLN A 36 -13.49 -28.25 -1.23
N ASN A 37 -13.83 -29.55 -1.20
CA ASN A 37 -15.20 -30.00 -1.45
C ASN A 37 -16.17 -29.65 -0.31
N ILE A 38 -15.71 -29.68 0.96
CA ILE A 38 -16.57 -29.42 2.13
C ILE A 38 -16.61 -27.92 2.47
N MET A 39 -15.47 -27.23 2.33
CA MET A 39 -15.21 -25.88 2.79
C MET A 39 -14.71 -24.98 1.64
N GLY A 40 -15.29 -25.08 0.45
CA GLY A 40 -14.75 -24.49 -0.78
C GLY A 40 -14.59 -22.96 -0.81
N ARG A 41 -15.24 -22.24 0.10
CA ARG A 41 -15.06 -20.78 0.26
C ARG A 41 -13.98 -20.41 1.27
N ILE A 42 -13.47 -21.37 2.05
CA ILE A 42 -12.52 -21.13 3.15
C ILE A 42 -11.14 -21.60 2.72
N LYS A 43 -10.21 -20.65 2.55
CA LYS A 43 -8.81 -20.94 2.30
C LYS A 43 -8.15 -21.53 3.56
N PRO A 44 -7.59 -22.76 3.51
CA PRO A 44 -6.93 -23.35 4.66
C PRO A 44 -5.58 -22.67 4.93
N PHE A 45 -5.22 -22.52 6.21
CA PHE A 45 -3.90 -22.14 6.67
C PHE A 45 -3.32 -23.27 7.52
N TYR A 46 -2.25 -23.89 7.05
CA TYR A 46 -1.58 -25.00 7.72
C TYR A 46 -0.67 -24.49 8.84
N THR A 47 -0.84 -25.04 10.05
CA THR A 47 0.01 -24.72 11.19
C THR A 47 1.35 -25.43 11.09
N VAL A 48 2.42 -24.69 10.79
CA VAL A 48 3.74 -25.23 10.44
C VAL A 48 4.34 -26.06 11.59
N LYS A 49 4.10 -25.65 12.83
CA LYS A 49 4.51 -26.37 14.04
C LYS A 49 4.05 -27.84 14.09
N CYS A 50 2.97 -28.21 13.38
CA CYS A 50 2.49 -29.60 13.35
C CYS A 50 3.49 -30.55 12.66
N ASN A 51 4.11 -30.11 11.56
CA ASN A 51 5.15 -30.81 10.82
C ASN A 51 5.76 -29.84 9.80
N SER A 52 7.03 -29.49 9.99
CA SER A 52 7.78 -28.53 9.16
C SER A 52 8.67 -29.20 8.12
N SER A 53 8.44 -30.49 7.81
CA SER A 53 9.17 -31.20 6.75
C SER A 53 9.03 -30.46 5.41
N PRO A 54 10.13 -30.16 4.70
CA PRO A 54 10.09 -29.43 3.43
C PRO A 54 9.13 -30.05 2.41
N ALA A 55 9.13 -31.38 2.27
CA ALA A 55 8.24 -32.08 1.33
C ALA A 55 6.75 -31.87 1.64
N VAL A 56 6.38 -31.70 2.91
CA VAL A 56 4.99 -31.41 3.32
C VAL A 56 4.64 -29.96 3.03
N LEU A 57 5.56 -29.03 3.32
CA LEU A 57 5.34 -27.60 3.08
C LEU A 57 5.27 -27.29 1.58
N GLU A 58 6.17 -27.84 0.77
CA GLU A 58 6.20 -27.69 -0.69
C GLU A 58 4.90 -28.16 -1.34
N ILE A 59 4.42 -29.36 -0.97
CA ILE A 59 3.21 -29.91 -1.58
C ILE A 59 1.96 -29.10 -1.18
N LEU A 60 1.87 -28.65 0.08
CA LEU A 60 0.76 -27.80 0.54
C LEU A 60 0.79 -26.42 -0.13
N ALA A 61 1.98 -25.86 -0.35
CA ALA A 61 2.17 -24.60 -1.06
C ALA A 61 1.78 -24.74 -2.54
N ALA A 62 2.15 -25.84 -3.20
CA ALA A 62 1.74 -26.14 -4.57
C ALA A 62 0.22 -26.25 -4.71
N PHE A 63 -0.47 -26.68 -3.66
CA PHE A 63 -1.95 -26.69 -3.60
C PHE A 63 -2.57 -25.34 -3.22
N GLY A 64 -1.76 -24.28 -3.03
CA GLY A 64 -2.25 -22.94 -2.70
C GLY A 64 -2.68 -22.75 -1.24
N THR A 65 -2.28 -23.65 -0.33
CA THR A 65 -2.56 -23.54 1.11
C THR A 65 -1.75 -22.39 1.72
N GLY A 66 -2.33 -21.63 2.65
CA GLY A 66 -1.59 -20.65 3.45
C GLY A 66 -0.83 -21.31 4.60
N PHE A 67 0.05 -20.58 5.29
CA PHE A 67 0.83 -21.11 6.41
C PHE A 67 0.71 -20.23 7.65
N ALA A 68 0.43 -20.84 8.80
CA ALA A 68 0.47 -20.21 10.11
C ALA A 68 1.79 -20.58 10.79
N CYS A 69 2.66 -19.59 10.95
CA CYS A 69 4.00 -19.73 11.55
C CYS A 69 4.01 -19.17 12.97
N ALA A 70 4.62 -19.88 13.91
CA ALA A 70 4.73 -19.50 15.32
C ALA A 70 6.15 -19.02 15.71
N SER A 71 7.12 -19.06 14.79
CA SER A 71 8.49 -18.60 15.04
C SER A 71 9.13 -18.03 13.78
N LYS A 72 10.20 -17.24 13.97
CA LYS A 72 11.02 -16.72 12.87
C LYS A 72 11.62 -17.84 12.00
N ASN A 73 11.99 -18.97 12.62
CA ASN A 73 12.54 -20.12 11.91
C ASN A 73 11.49 -20.78 11.00
N GLU A 74 10.26 -20.97 11.50
CA GLU A 74 9.15 -21.50 10.70
C GLU A 74 8.83 -20.58 9.52
N LEU A 75 8.79 -19.26 9.78
CA LEU A 75 8.59 -18.26 8.74
C LEU A 75 9.68 -18.34 7.67
N SER A 76 10.95 -18.44 8.07
CA SER A 76 12.08 -18.55 7.14
C SER A 76 11.99 -19.82 6.28
N THR A 77 11.66 -20.97 6.87
CA THR A 77 11.50 -22.22 6.12
C THR A 77 10.37 -22.13 5.09
N VAL A 78 9.23 -21.56 5.46
CA VAL A 78 8.12 -21.34 4.50
C VAL A 78 8.51 -20.31 3.43
N TYR A 79 9.25 -19.28 3.81
CA TYR A 79 9.74 -18.24 2.91
C TYR A 79 10.62 -18.81 1.81
N ASP A 80 11.55 -19.72 2.15
CA ASP A 80 12.46 -20.32 1.17
C ASP A 80 11.75 -21.31 0.22
N LEU A 81 10.66 -21.94 0.68
CA LEU A 81 9.95 -23.00 -0.05
C LEU A 81 8.76 -22.51 -0.88
N THR A 82 8.27 -21.29 -0.63
CA THR A 82 7.07 -20.77 -1.28
C THR A 82 7.40 -19.52 -2.11
N ARG A 83 6.91 -19.49 -3.36
CA ARG A 83 6.93 -18.25 -4.15
C ARG A 83 5.89 -17.31 -3.57
N ILE A 84 6.29 -16.49 -2.61
CA ILE A 84 5.45 -15.43 -2.07
C ILE A 84 5.20 -14.42 -3.19
N ILE A 85 3.93 -14.19 -3.50
CA ILE A 85 3.49 -13.09 -4.35
C ILE A 85 3.15 -11.95 -3.39
N ALA A 86 3.80 -10.81 -3.57
CA ALA A 86 3.39 -9.56 -2.94
C ALA A 86 2.57 -8.76 -3.94
N GLU A 87 1.63 -7.96 -3.45
CA GLU A 87 0.88 -6.99 -4.25
C GLU A 87 1.34 -5.56 -3.91
N PRO A 88 2.58 -5.17 -4.27
CA PRO A 88 3.04 -3.80 -4.08
C PRO A 88 2.29 -2.86 -5.05
N GLY A 89 1.38 -2.04 -4.51
CA GLY A 89 0.74 -0.94 -5.24
C GLY A 89 1.59 0.33 -5.18
N SER A 90 1.34 1.17 -4.17
CA SER A 90 1.96 2.48 -3.98
C SER A 90 3.49 2.47 -4.01
N PHE A 91 4.13 1.35 -3.65
CA PHE A 91 5.59 1.20 -3.70
C PHE A 91 6.19 1.53 -5.08
N TYR A 92 5.51 1.14 -6.17
CA TYR A 92 6.01 1.41 -7.52
C TYR A 92 5.66 2.79 -8.03
N VAL A 93 4.47 3.29 -7.68
CA VAL A 93 3.87 4.43 -8.37
C VAL A 93 3.90 5.71 -7.56
N SER A 94 3.92 5.66 -6.22
CA SER A 94 3.77 6.86 -5.38
C SER A 94 4.75 7.97 -5.79
N SER A 95 6.05 7.69 -5.80
CA SER A 95 7.09 8.68 -6.14
C SER A 95 7.24 8.98 -7.64
N ALA A 96 6.57 8.24 -8.52
CA ALA A 96 6.68 8.42 -9.97
C ALA A 96 5.84 9.58 -10.50
N PHE A 97 4.86 10.07 -9.73
CA PHE A 97 3.96 11.14 -10.14
C PHE A 97 4.14 12.38 -9.28
N THR A 98 4.09 13.53 -9.94
CA THR A 98 4.12 14.85 -9.35
C THR A 98 2.91 15.61 -9.86
N LEU A 99 2.13 16.20 -8.96
CA LEU A 99 0.98 17.03 -9.31
C LEU A 99 1.38 18.50 -9.22
N ALA A 100 1.14 19.26 -10.29
CA ALA A 100 1.26 20.70 -10.29
C ALA A 100 -0.15 21.30 -10.32
N VAL A 101 -0.43 22.20 -9.38
CA VAL A 101 -1.74 22.87 -9.23
C VAL A 101 -1.54 24.38 -9.27
N ASN A 102 -2.57 25.07 -9.76
CA ASN A 102 -2.56 26.51 -9.92
C ASN A 102 -3.44 27.19 -8.86
N ILE A 103 -2.98 28.33 -8.35
CA ILE A 103 -3.78 29.18 -7.46
C ILE A 103 -4.82 29.91 -8.29
N ILE A 104 -6.09 29.59 -8.07
CA ILE A 104 -7.23 30.21 -8.77
C ILE A 104 -7.85 31.36 -7.97
N LYS A 105 -7.63 31.40 -6.66
CA LYS A 105 -8.11 32.47 -5.77
C LYS A 105 -7.22 32.58 -4.54
N LYS A 106 -7.06 33.82 -4.05
CA LYS A 106 -6.35 34.18 -2.81
C LYS A 106 -7.28 35.01 -1.94
N THR A 107 -7.36 34.68 -0.66
CA THR A 107 -8.02 35.49 0.37
C THR A 107 -6.99 35.91 1.41
N VAL A 108 -7.05 37.18 1.82
CA VAL A 108 -6.26 37.71 2.94
C VAL A 108 -7.23 37.95 4.09
N GLU A 109 -7.02 37.27 5.21
CA GLU A 109 -7.80 37.52 6.42
C GLU A 109 -7.17 38.70 7.17
N ASN A 110 -7.68 39.91 6.91
CA ASN A 110 -7.32 41.11 7.66
C ASN A 110 -8.35 41.41 8.75
N ASP A 111 -7.85 41.76 9.94
CA ASP A 111 -8.55 42.40 11.08
C ASP A 111 -9.34 41.55 12.07
N GLN A 112 -8.65 40.65 12.78
CA GLN A 112 -8.69 40.58 14.25
C GLN A 112 -7.52 39.71 14.76
N PRO A 113 -6.88 40.04 15.90
CA PRO A 113 -5.98 39.09 16.56
C PRO A 113 -6.83 37.91 17.01
N LEU A 114 -6.92 36.88 16.16
CA LEU A 114 -7.55 35.63 16.51
C LEU A 114 -6.84 35.13 17.78
N PRO A 115 -7.57 34.88 18.87
CA PRO A 115 -6.97 34.38 20.11
C PRO A 115 -6.32 32.99 19.95
N SER A 116 -6.39 32.39 18.74
CA SER A 116 -5.89 31.07 18.40
C SER A 116 -4.92 31.01 17.20
N GLY A 117 -4.43 32.13 16.66
CA GLY A 117 -3.39 32.11 15.61
C GLY A 117 -3.84 31.55 14.26
N GLY A 118 -4.82 32.19 13.62
CA GLY A 118 -5.25 31.83 12.25
C GLY A 118 -4.23 32.21 11.18
N ASN A 119 -4.43 31.69 9.97
CA ASN A 119 -3.49 31.85 8.86
C ASN A 119 -3.81 33.12 8.05
N PRO A 120 -2.86 34.06 7.87
CA PRO A 120 -3.09 35.30 7.11
C PRO A 120 -3.47 35.09 5.64
N PHE A 121 -3.05 33.97 5.04
CA PHE A 121 -3.34 33.67 3.64
C PHE A 121 -4.09 32.35 3.44
N VAL A 122 -5.15 32.41 2.65
CA VAL A 122 -5.92 31.23 2.22
C VAL A 122 -5.90 31.17 0.70
N TYR A 123 -5.29 30.12 0.14
CA TYR A 123 -5.18 29.91 -1.30
C TYR A 123 -6.11 28.78 -1.74
N TYR A 124 -6.86 29.01 -2.81
CA TYR A 124 -7.72 28.02 -3.43
C TYR A 124 -7.08 27.55 -4.72
N MET A 125 -7.03 26.24 -4.90
CA MET A 125 -6.35 25.58 -6.01
C MET A 125 -7.37 25.01 -7.00
N ASN A 126 -6.94 24.78 -8.25
CA ASN A 126 -7.78 24.15 -9.27
C ASN A 126 -7.98 22.63 -9.09
N GLU A 127 -7.47 22.06 -8.00
CA GLU A 127 -7.59 20.66 -7.62
C GLU A 127 -7.82 20.53 -6.11
N GLY A 128 -8.50 19.45 -5.72
CA GLY A 128 -9.19 19.34 -4.43
C GLY A 128 -9.22 17.92 -3.86
N VAL A 129 -9.77 17.77 -2.66
CA VAL A 129 -10.02 16.46 -2.02
C VAL A 129 -11.03 15.63 -2.81
N TYR A 130 -11.89 16.27 -3.59
CA TYR A 130 -12.82 15.58 -4.48
C TYR A 130 -12.18 15.09 -5.78
N GLY A 131 -10.92 15.46 -6.03
CA GLY A 131 -10.13 15.02 -7.17
C GLY A 131 -8.85 14.32 -6.70
N SER A 132 -7.72 14.89 -7.09
CA SER A 132 -6.41 14.26 -6.92
C SER A 132 -5.93 14.17 -5.46
N PHE A 133 -6.53 14.94 -4.55
CA PHE A 133 -6.22 14.92 -3.12
C PHE A 133 -7.20 14.10 -2.27
N GLY A 134 -7.99 13.21 -2.87
CA GLY A 134 -8.92 12.36 -2.11
C GLY A 134 -8.23 11.48 -1.05
N SER A 135 -6.96 11.13 -1.25
CA SER A 135 -6.15 10.45 -0.23
C SER A 135 -5.90 11.31 1.00
N THR A 136 -5.90 12.65 0.90
CA THR A 136 -5.63 13.57 2.01
C THR A 136 -6.67 13.48 3.13
N LEU A 137 -7.89 13.02 2.82
CA LEU A 137 -8.92 12.69 3.82
C LEU A 137 -8.47 11.59 4.78
N PHE A 138 -7.57 10.70 4.33
CA PHE A 138 -7.08 9.54 5.09
C PHE A 138 -5.59 9.65 5.46
N GLU A 139 -4.78 10.38 4.67
CA GLU A 139 -3.32 10.49 4.81
C GLU A 139 -2.84 11.94 4.69
N LYS A 140 -2.34 12.53 5.79
CA LYS A 140 -1.87 13.94 5.84
C LYS A 140 -0.39 14.12 5.45
N ASN A 141 0.09 13.46 4.40
CA ASN A 141 1.53 13.44 4.03
C ASN A 141 1.89 14.25 2.78
N THR A 142 1.06 15.19 2.35
CA THR A 142 1.33 16.03 1.17
C THR A 142 2.00 17.34 1.58
N ALA A 143 3.30 17.48 1.30
CA ALA A 143 4.05 18.72 1.53
C ALA A 143 4.02 19.60 0.26
N PRO A 144 3.47 20.83 0.32
CA PRO A 144 3.45 21.74 -0.82
C PRO A 144 4.85 22.30 -1.09
N LYS A 145 5.25 22.37 -2.36
CA LYS A 145 6.47 23.02 -2.83
C LYS A 145 6.15 24.10 -3.83
N VAL A 146 6.61 25.32 -3.59
CA VAL A 146 6.39 26.42 -4.54
C VAL A 146 7.27 26.23 -5.78
N HIS A 147 6.68 26.38 -6.97
CA HIS A 147 7.43 26.22 -8.22
C HIS A 147 8.46 27.34 -8.42
N LYS A 148 8.08 28.58 -8.12
CA LYS A 148 8.98 29.74 -8.16
C LYS A 148 10.00 29.67 -7.03
N ARG A 149 11.27 29.98 -7.35
CA ARG A 149 12.32 30.15 -6.34
C ARG A 149 12.23 31.56 -5.78
N TYR A 150 11.73 31.66 -4.56
CA TYR A 150 11.78 32.87 -3.76
C TYR A 150 13.00 32.78 -2.84
N GLU A 151 14.16 33.23 -3.33
CA GLU A 151 15.33 33.36 -2.47
C GLU A 151 15.11 34.56 -1.53
N TYR A 152 15.15 34.31 -0.21
CA TYR A 152 15.09 35.32 0.85
C TYR A 152 13.74 36.02 1.11
N GLU A 153 12.61 35.44 0.70
CA GLU A 153 11.29 36.00 1.03
C GLU A 153 10.77 35.54 2.41
N PRO A 154 10.02 36.41 3.12
CA PRO A 154 9.37 36.04 4.37
C PRO A 154 8.32 34.96 4.12
N LEU A 155 8.23 34.00 5.05
CA LEU A 155 7.22 32.95 5.02
C LEU A 155 6.05 33.31 5.93
N PHE A 156 4.85 32.99 5.47
CA PHE A 156 3.60 33.25 6.15
C PHE A 156 2.83 31.95 6.35
N ALA A 157 2.17 31.85 7.51
CA ALA A 157 1.23 30.78 7.79
C ALA A 157 0.07 30.83 6.77
N SER A 158 -0.17 29.73 6.09
CA SER A 158 -1.08 29.67 4.94
C SER A 158 -1.90 28.37 4.93
N SER A 159 -3.14 28.46 4.44
CA SER A 159 -4.00 27.30 4.16
C SER A 159 -4.17 27.09 2.66
N LEU A 160 -4.22 25.83 2.24
CA LEU A 160 -4.46 25.40 0.85
C LEU A 160 -5.78 24.62 0.78
N LEU A 161 -6.74 25.15 0.03
CA LEU A 161 -8.06 24.57 -0.19
C LEU A 161 -8.22 24.20 -1.66
N GLY A 162 -9.11 23.25 -1.94
CA GLY A 162 -9.51 22.93 -3.30
C GLY A 162 -10.57 23.88 -3.87
N PRO A 163 -11.05 23.60 -5.10
CA PRO A 163 -11.87 24.52 -5.86
C PRO A 163 -13.31 24.62 -5.36
N SER A 164 -13.83 23.66 -4.58
CA SER A 164 -15.23 23.71 -4.13
C SER A 164 -15.49 24.78 -3.08
N CYS A 165 -14.43 25.27 -2.42
CA CYS A 165 -14.51 26.25 -1.34
C CYS A 165 -15.40 25.81 -0.15
N ASP A 166 -15.62 24.50 0.04
CA ASP A 166 -16.31 23.99 1.22
C ASP A 166 -15.34 23.61 2.36
N GLU A 167 -15.90 23.41 3.55
CA GLU A 167 -15.12 23.13 4.77
C GLU A 167 -14.39 21.78 4.76
N LEU A 168 -14.74 20.87 3.84
CA LEU A 168 -14.13 19.56 3.71
C LEU A 168 -13.03 19.54 2.63
N ASP A 169 -13.05 20.48 1.70
CA ASP A 169 -12.05 20.65 0.63
C ASP A 169 -10.78 21.35 1.10
N VAL A 170 -10.30 20.98 2.29
CA VAL A 170 -9.04 21.47 2.88
C VAL A 170 -7.93 20.46 2.61
N ILE A 171 -6.93 20.88 1.82
CA ILE A 171 -5.79 20.04 1.46
C ILE A 171 -4.66 20.19 2.48
N VAL A 172 -4.32 21.43 2.82
CA VAL A 172 -3.33 21.74 3.86
C VAL A 172 -3.89 22.82 4.76
N ASP A 173 -4.15 22.47 6.02
CA ASP A 173 -4.70 23.41 7.00
C ASP A 173 -3.67 24.47 7.39
N HIS A 174 -2.41 24.08 7.60
CA HIS A 174 -1.33 25.01 7.96
C HIS A 174 0.00 24.63 7.30
N CYS A 175 0.56 25.57 6.55
CA CYS A 175 1.92 25.49 5.99
C CYS A 175 2.58 26.87 5.95
N LEU A 176 3.91 26.89 5.82
CA LEU A 176 4.68 28.12 5.66
C LEU A 176 5.04 28.31 4.19
N LEU A 177 4.49 29.35 3.59
CA LEU A 177 4.70 29.70 2.18
C LEU A 177 5.07 31.18 2.06
N PRO A 178 5.87 31.58 1.06
CA PRO A 178 5.97 32.98 0.67
C PRO A 178 4.59 33.49 0.24
N GLU A 179 4.45 34.81 0.13
CA GLU A 179 3.24 35.38 -0.45
C GLU A 179 3.14 34.98 -1.93
N MET A 180 2.05 34.30 -2.29
CA MET A 180 1.79 33.83 -3.64
C MET A 180 0.66 34.62 -4.28
N GLU A 181 0.58 34.59 -5.61
CA GLU A 181 -0.45 35.27 -6.38
C GLU A 181 -1.32 34.31 -7.20
N VAL A 182 -2.51 34.79 -7.58
CA VAL A 182 -3.37 34.05 -8.52
C VAL A 182 -2.62 33.81 -9.83
N GLY A 183 -2.60 32.56 -10.28
CA GLY A 183 -1.79 32.12 -11.43
C GLY A 183 -0.45 31.49 -11.06
N ASP A 184 -0.02 31.53 -9.79
CA ASP A 184 1.16 30.81 -9.34
C ASP A 184 0.93 29.31 -9.18
N TRP A 185 2.02 28.54 -9.23
CA TRP A 185 1.99 27.08 -9.21
C TRP A 185 2.59 26.51 -7.92
N ILE A 186 1.88 25.55 -7.36
CA ILE A 186 2.32 24.71 -6.24
C ILE A 186 2.48 23.28 -6.75
N VAL A 187 3.55 22.62 -6.32
CA VAL A 187 3.93 21.27 -6.73
C VAL A 187 3.83 20.35 -5.53
N PHE A 188 3.21 19.18 -5.75
CA PHE A 188 3.09 18.10 -4.79
C PHE A 188 3.75 16.85 -5.35
N GLU A 189 4.77 16.36 -4.66
CA GLU A 189 5.46 15.12 -5.00
C GLU A 189 4.73 13.91 -4.39
N ASN A 190 5.09 12.70 -4.84
CA ASN A 190 4.58 11.43 -4.34
C ASN A 190 3.08 11.20 -4.58
N MET A 191 2.53 11.77 -5.66
CA MET A 191 1.09 11.80 -5.94
C MET A 191 0.58 10.59 -6.76
N GLY A 192 1.40 9.55 -6.94
CA GLY A 192 1.07 8.45 -7.86
C GLY A 192 0.25 7.32 -7.27
N SER A 193 0.07 7.30 -5.95
CA SER A 193 -0.81 6.36 -5.25
C SER A 193 -2.24 6.86 -5.08
N ALA A 194 -2.51 8.11 -5.46
CA ALA A 194 -3.87 8.65 -5.50
C ALA A 194 -4.68 7.94 -6.59
N ASN A 195 -5.98 7.76 -6.37
CA ASN A 195 -6.89 7.15 -7.35
C ASN A 195 -7.09 8.06 -8.57
N LEU A 196 -6.08 8.15 -9.45
CA LEU A 196 -6.08 9.01 -10.63
C LEU A 196 -7.27 8.74 -11.55
N ASN A 197 -7.88 7.54 -11.51
CA ASN A 197 -8.95 7.12 -12.41
C ASN A 197 -10.37 7.30 -11.87
N GLU A 198 -10.55 7.62 -10.59
CA GLU A 198 -11.87 7.85 -10.00
C GLU A 198 -11.99 9.32 -9.64
N GLN A 199 -12.76 10.07 -10.43
CA GLN A 199 -13.12 11.44 -10.12
C GLN A 199 -14.48 11.44 -9.43
N SER A 200 -14.58 12.09 -8.27
CA SER A 200 -15.82 12.18 -7.51
C SER A 200 -16.89 12.92 -8.31
N ALA A 201 -18.16 12.57 -8.11
CA ALA A 201 -19.28 13.35 -8.63
C ALA A 201 -19.32 14.79 -8.07
N PHE A 202 -18.60 15.04 -6.97
CA PHE A 202 -18.42 16.35 -6.36
C PHE A 202 -17.23 17.15 -6.93
N ALA A 203 -16.45 16.57 -7.85
CA ALA A 203 -15.37 17.30 -8.49
C ALA A 203 -15.94 18.36 -9.44
N ILE A 204 -15.48 19.59 -9.28
CA ILE A 204 -15.95 20.75 -10.07
C ILE A 204 -14.95 21.08 -11.20
N SER A 205 -13.72 20.57 -11.12
CA SER A 205 -12.68 20.74 -12.14
C SER A 205 -12.53 19.51 -13.04
N GLU A 206 -12.03 19.72 -14.27
CA GLU A 206 -11.63 18.61 -15.14
C GLU A 206 -10.40 17.88 -14.60
N LYS A 207 -10.33 16.58 -14.85
CA LYS A 207 -9.18 15.75 -14.45
C LYS A 207 -7.86 16.30 -15.02
N PRO A 208 -6.78 16.37 -14.22
CA PRO A 208 -5.47 16.82 -14.70
C PRO A 208 -4.96 15.96 -15.85
N SER A 209 -4.36 16.61 -16.85
CA SER A 209 -3.70 15.92 -17.97
C SER A 209 -2.43 15.21 -17.50
N LEU A 210 -2.21 13.99 -17.99
CA LEU A 210 -1.03 13.17 -17.66
C LEU A 210 0.04 13.29 -18.77
N TYR A 211 1.24 13.73 -18.40
CA TYR A 211 2.38 13.81 -19.29
C TYR A 211 3.45 12.80 -18.85
N ASN A 212 3.83 11.89 -19.76
CA ASN A 212 4.83 10.86 -19.49
C ASN A 212 6.18 11.29 -20.07
N PHE A 213 7.25 11.08 -19.32
CA PHE A 213 8.62 11.26 -19.80
C PHE A 213 9.53 10.15 -19.26
N MET A 214 10.67 9.96 -19.90
CA MET A 214 11.73 9.05 -19.46
C MET A 214 13.06 9.76 -19.72
N SER A 215 13.93 9.78 -18.72
CA SER A 215 15.26 10.40 -18.79
C SER A 215 16.30 9.48 -19.42
#